data_AF-A0AAE1IW53-F1
#
_entry.id   AF-A0AAE1IW53-F1
#
_cell.length_a   1.000
_cell.length_b   1.000
_cell.length_c   1.000
_cell.angle_alpha   90.00
_cell.angle_beta   90.00
_cell.angle_gamma   90.00
#
_symmetry.space_group_name_H-M   'P 1'
#
loop_
_entity.id
_entity.type
_entity.pdbx_description
1 polymer ?
#
loop_
_entity_poly.entity_id
_entity_poly.type
_entity_poly.pdbx_seq_one_letter_code
_entity_poly.pdbx_strand_id
1 'polypeptide(L)'
;MVFASFRRYFSMKQQSSKVQLLYDHCNKIFTPSGTPPPSSQALQKLSSILDTVQPADVGLKEETADDDRGHGFFGISQMTRVAQWAQPITYVDIHECDSFTMCIFCFPTSSVIPLHDHPGMTVFSKLLYGSLHVKAYDWVEPPCIVENKEPGCARVRLAKLAVDKVLTAPCETSVLYPKEGGNLHCFTAVTPCAMLDILSPPYREDAGRKCTYYHDYPYSAFGNGPKICDGKEEEYAWLAEIETPSDLHMRQGAYSGPAIKT
;
A
#
# COMPACT_ATOMS: atom_id res chain seq x y z
N MET A 1 24.04 64.29 2.78
CA MET A 1 22.74 63.91 2.19
C MET A 1 22.86 62.42 1.85
N VAL A 2 22.22 61.56 2.63
CA VAL A 2 22.43 60.11 2.65
C VAL A 2 21.51 59.47 1.60
N PHE A 3 22.08 58.74 0.63
CA PHE A 3 21.31 57.89 -0.27
C PHE A 3 20.93 56.61 0.47
N ALA A 4 19.63 56.43 0.76
CA ALA A 4 19.08 55.20 1.27
C ALA A 4 18.77 54.25 0.10
N SER A 5 19.57 53.19 -0.06
CA SER A 5 19.21 52.06 -0.92
C SER A 5 18.16 51.20 -0.22
N PHE A 6 16.94 51.19 -0.75
CA PHE A 6 15.92 50.21 -0.39
C PHE A 6 16.33 48.83 -0.92
N ARG A 7 16.83 47.95 -0.03
CA ARG A 7 16.90 46.50 -0.29
C ARG A 7 15.49 45.92 -0.20
N ARG A 8 14.89 45.59 -1.34
CA ARG A 8 13.70 44.73 -1.41
C ARG A 8 14.11 43.33 -0.92
N TYR A 9 13.75 42.99 0.31
CA TYR A 9 13.71 41.61 0.76
C TYR A 9 12.53 40.92 0.06
N PHE A 10 12.81 40.22 -1.04
CA PHE A 10 11.89 39.18 -1.51
C PHE A 10 11.96 38.03 -0.51
N SER A 11 10.95 37.93 0.36
CA SER A 11 10.70 36.72 1.13
C SER A 11 10.33 35.62 0.14
N MET A 12 11.30 34.78 -0.22
CA MET A 12 11.01 33.49 -0.84
C MET A 12 10.25 32.68 0.20
N LYS A 13 8.91 32.64 0.11
CA LYS A 13 8.15 31.59 0.79
C LYS A 13 8.73 30.27 0.30
N GLN A 14 9.45 29.56 1.18
CA GLN A 14 9.96 28.23 0.91
C GLN A 14 8.72 27.38 0.62
N GLN A 15 8.49 27.04 -0.66
CA GLN A 15 7.36 26.21 -1.02
C GLN A 15 7.59 24.84 -0.38
N SER A 16 6.69 24.46 0.53
CA SER A 16 6.77 23.17 1.21
C SER A 16 6.75 22.05 0.17
N SER A 17 7.61 21.04 0.32
CA SER A 17 7.59 19.87 -0.58
C SER A 17 6.25 19.15 -0.44
N LYS A 18 5.81 18.42 -1.47
CA LYS A 18 4.55 17.66 -1.38
C LYS A 18 4.60 16.61 -0.27
N VAL A 19 5.76 16.01 -0.04
CA VAL A 19 5.97 15.05 1.06
C VAL A 19 5.83 15.71 2.42
N GLN A 20 6.34 16.94 2.60
CA GLN A 20 6.09 17.71 3.81
C GLN A 20 4.61 18.06 3.96
N LEU A 21 3.91 18.42 2.88
CA LEU A 21 2.46 18.67 2.93
C LEU A 21 1.65 17.43 3.31
N LEU A 22 2.05 16.24 2.83
CA LEU A 22 1.47 14.96 3.27
C LEU A 22 1.69 14.75 4.75
N TYR A 23 2.94 14.87 5.21
CA TYR A 23 3.30 14.73 6.62
C TYR A 23 2.49 15.67 7.52
N ASP A 24 2.49 16.98 7.21
CA ASP A 24 1.82 18.00 8.00
C ASP A 24 0.30 17.72 8.11
N HIS A 25 -0.31 17.26 7.01
CA HIS A 25 -1.73 16.93 7.00
C HIS A 25 -2.02 15.63 7.75
N CYS A 26 -1.20 14.58 7.60
CA CYS A 26 -1.32 13.33 8.34
C CYS A 26 -1.18 13.56 9.86
N ASN A 27 -0.14 14.29 10.27
CA ASN A 27 0.11 14.63 11.68
C ASN A 27 -1.04 15.43 12.31
N LYS A 28 -1.78 16.21 11.51
CA LYS A 28 -2.95 16.95 11.98
C LYS A 28 -4.19 16.07 12.17
N ILE A 29 -4.37 15.05 11.34
CA ILE A 29 -5.65 14.32 11.26
C ILE A 29 -5.62 12.96 11.94
N PHE A 30 -4.45 12.31 12.02
CA PHE A 30 -4.30 10.99 12.62
C PHE A 30 -3.89 11.06 14.08
N THR A 31 -4.33 10.07 14.85
CA THR A 31 -4.04 9.94 16.29
C THR A 31 -3.56 8.53 16.58
N PRO A 32 -2.74 8.31 17.64
CA PRO A 32 -2.19 6.99 17.95
C PRO A 32 -3.26 5.92 18.23
N SER A 33 -4.41 6.34 18.75
CA SER A 33 -5.55 5.47 19.06
C SER A 33 -6.51 5.29 17.89
N GLY A 34 -6.33 6.01 16.78
CA GLY A 34 -7.31 6.10 15.70
C GLY A 34 -8.66 6.71 16.12
N THR A 35 -8.73 7.32 17.31
CA THR A 35 -9.96 7.83 17.93
C THR A 35 -9.77 9.27 18.43
N PRO A 36 -10.69 10.20 18.08
CA PRO A 36 -11.80 10.04 17.14
C PRO A 36 -11.32 9.78 15.70
N PRO A 37 -12.12 9.10 14.86
CA PRO A 37 -11.76 8.91 13.46
C PRO A 37 -11.68 10.29 12.74
N PRO A 38 -10.79 10.45 11.75
CA PRO A 38 -10.72 11.67 10.97
C PRO A 38 -12.03 11.95 10.22
N SER A 39 -12.34 13.23 9.97
CA SER A 39 -13.53 13.58 9.19
C SER A 39 -13.37 13.18 7.72
N SER A 40 -14.49 12.90 7.03
CA SER A 40 -14.49 12.58 5.60
C SER A 40 -13.80 13.66 4.76
N GLN A 41 -14.01 14.94 5.09
CA GLN A 41 -13.35 16.07 4.43
C GLN A 41 -11.82 16.04 4.62
N ALA A 42 -11.35 15.63 5.80
CA ALA A 42 -9.92 15.50 6.08
C ALA A 42 -9.28 14.36 5.27
N LEU A 43 -9.98 13.22 5.15
CA LEU A 43 -9.55 12.07 4.35
C LEU A 43 -9.56 12.40 2.85
N GLN A 44 -10.62 13.04 2.33
CA GLN A 44 -10.69 13.51 0.94
C GLN A 44 -9.57 14.50 0.61
N LYS A 45 -9.24 15.39 1.55
CA LYS A 45 -8.11 16.30 1.39
C LYS A 45 -6.78 15.54 1.34
N LEU A 46 -6.60 14.47 2.12
CA LEU A 46 -5.41 13.64 2.05
C LEU A 46 -5.29 12.96 0.67
N SER A 47 -6.36 12.34 0.16
CA SER A 47 -6.41 11.80 -1.21
C SER A 47 -6.07 12.86 -2.25
N SER A 48 -6.64 14.06 -2.12
CA SER A 48 -6.37 15.17 -3.05
C SER A 48 -4.90 15.60 -3.04
N ILE A 49 -4.22 15.57 -1.89
CA ILE A 49 -2.77 15.86 -1.82
C ILE A 49 -1.99 14.72 -2.47
N LEU A 50 -2.28 13.45 -2.11
CA LEU A 50 -1.66 12.26 -2.72
C LEU A 50 -1.82 12.24 -4.24
N ASP A 51 -2.96 12.70 -4.75
CA ASP A 51 -3.21 12.72 -6.19
C ASP A 51 -2.31 13.65 -6.97
N THR A 52 -1.72 14.64 -6.31
CA THR A 52 -0.74 15.53 -6.91
C THR A 52 0.69 15.01 -6.86
N VAL A 53 0.97 13.96 -6.07
CA VAL A 53 2.33 13.44 -5.86
C VAL A 53 2.82 12.72 -7.12
N GLN A 54 4.06 13.00 -7.48
CA GLN A 54 4.77 12.38 -8.62
C GLN A 54 6.00 11.61 -8.10
N PRO A 55 6.56 10.67 -8.89
CA PRO A 55 7.75 9.91 -8.49
C PRO A 55 8.91 10.79 -8.00
N ALA A 56 9.19 11.90 -8.70
CA ALA A 56 10.27 12.82 -8.33
C ALA A 56 10.05 13.53 -6.99
N ASP A 57 8.80 13.73 -6.56
CA ASP A 57 8.49 14.39 -5.28
C ASP A 57 8.93 13.52 -4.08
N VAL A 58 9.05 12.22 -4.27
CA VAL A 58 9.50 11.24 -3.26
C VAL A 58 10.91 10.69 -3.57
N GLY A 59 11.64 11.31 -4.49
CA GLY A 59 13.02 10.94 -4.81
C GLY A 59 13.18 9.70 -5.68
N LEU A 60 12.10 9.21 -6.30
CA LEU A 60 12.16 8.14 -7.28
C LEU A 60 12.42 8.70 -8.68
N LYS A 61 13.12 7.93 -9.50
CA LYS A 61 13.21 8.14 -10.94
C LYS A 61 12.18 7.21 -11.60
N GLU A 62 11.45 7.72 -12.58
CA GLU A 62 10.59 6.86 -13.38
C GLU A 62 11.46 5.91 -14.21
N GLU A 63 11.31 4.60 -14.01
CA GLU A 63 11.91 3.60 -14.89
C GLU A 63 11.13 3.63 -16.21
N THR A 64 11.70 4.24 -17.25
CA THR A 64 11.10 4.23 -18.57
C THR A 64 11.28 2.86 -19.21
N ALA A 65 10.28 2.41 -19.98
CA ALA A 65 10.29 1.11 -20.66
C ALA A 65 11.49 0.89 -21.62
N ASP A 66 12.30 1.91 -21.92
CA ASP A 66 13.49 1.79 -22.77
C ASP A 66 14.74 1.31 -21.99
N ASP A 67 14.69 1.30 -20.64
CA ASP A 67 15.71 0.67 -19.79
C ASP A 67 15.57 -0.87 -19.72
N ASP A 68 14.56 -1.41 -20.43
CA ASP A 68 14.29 -2.84 -20.66
C ASP A 68 15.39 -3.54 -21.50
N ARG A 69 16.49 -2.83 -21.84
CA ARG A 69 17.72 -3.41 -22.39
C ARG A 69 18.60 -4.14 -21.36
N GLY A 70 18.06 -4.43 -20.17
CA GLY A 70 18.71 -5.29 -19.18
C GLY A 70 19.77 -4.59 -18.33
N HIS A 71 19.60 -3.29 -18.07
CA HIS A 71 20.53 -2.49 -17.28
C HIS A 71 19.81 -1.78 -16.13
N GLY A 72 19.44 -2.53 -15.08
CA GLY A 72 18.85 -1.95 -13.87
C GLY A 72 19.75 -0.87 -13.24
N PHE A 73 19.15 0.27 -12.87
CA PHE A 73 19.87 1.48 -12.42
C PHE A 73 20.12 1.55 -10.90
N PHE A 74 20.01 0.44 -10.16
CA PHE A 74 20.42 0.40 -8.76
C PHE A 74 21.88 -0.04 -8.67
N GLY A 75 22.77 0.92 -8.37
CA GLY A 75 24.22 0.81 -8.42
C GLY A 75 24.85 -0.31 -7.56
N ILE A 76 24.71 -1.54 -8.02
CA ILE A 76 25.49 -2.68 -7.59
C ILE A 76 26.37 -3.05 -8.78
N SER A 77 27.68 -3.06 -8.55
CA SER A 77 28.73 -3.69 -9.35
C SER A 77 28.23 -4.51 -10.55
N GLN A 78 28.79 -4.19 -11.72
CA GLN A 78 28.63 -4.78 -13.05
C GLN A 78 28.89 -6.31 -13.14
N MET A 79 28.87 -7.05 -12.04
CA MET A 79 29.33 -8.44 -11.92
C MET A 79 28.30 -9.45 -11.39
N THR A 80 27.03 -9.10 -11.16
CA THR A 80 26.01 -10.10 -10.77
C THR A 80 24.70 -9.90 -11.52
N ARG A 81 24.59 -10.57 -12.67
CA ARG A 81 23.36 -10.67 -13.47
C ARG A 81 22.35 -11.57 -12.75
N VAL A 82 21.61 -11.02 -11.81
CA VAL A 82 20.41 -11.68 -11.27
C VAL A 82 19.26 -11.33 -12.21
N ALA A 83 18.58 -12.33 -12.77
CA ALA A 83 17.43 -12.11 -13.66
C ALA A 83 16.41 -11.16 -12.99
N GLN A 84 15.82 -10.22 -13.74
CA GLN A 84 14.86 -9.23 -13.21
C GLN A 84 13.71 -9.89 -12.42
N TRP A 85 13.32 -11.11 -12.79
CA TRP A 85 12.29 -11.92 -12.10
C TRP A 85 12.66 -12.40 -10.69
N ALA A 86 13.92 -12.25 -10.28
CA ALA A 86 14.42 -12.68 -8.97
C ALA A 86 14.83 -11.49 -8.08
N GLN A 87 14.47 -10.26 -8.46
CA GLN A 87 14.73 -9.09 -7.63
C GLN A 87 13.67 -9.01 -6.50
N PRO A 88 14.08 -8.82 -5.23
CA PRO A 88 13.14 -8.61 -4.14
C PRO A 88 12.46 -7.24 -4.26
N ILE A 89 11.25 -7.14 -3.71
CA ILE A 89 10.54 -5.86 -3.56
C ILE A 89 11.40 -4.93 -2.68
N THR A 90 11.50 -3.66 -3.06
CA THR A 90 12.22 -2.67 -2.23
C THR A 90 11.24 -1.90 -1.38
N TYR A 91 11.39 -1.96 -0.07
CA TYR A 91 10.64 -1.17 0.91
C TYR A 91 11.45 0.07 1.28
N VAL A 92 10.87 1.26 1.07
CA VAL A 92 11.47 2.54 1.44
C VAL A 92 10.62 3.18 2.52
N ASP A 93 11.17 3.29 3.71
CA ASP A 93 10.55 4.04 4.80
C ASP A 93 10.73 5.55 4.57
N ILE A 94 9.64 6.31 4.69
CA ILE A 94 9.66 7.78 4.61
C ILE A 94 9.49 8.37 6.01
N HIS A 95 8.54 7.83 6.77
CA HIS A 95 8.21 8.29 8.12
C HIS A 95 7.42 7.23 8.88
N GLU A 96 7.77 7.06 10.15
CA GLU A 96 7.04 6.21 11.08
C GLU A 96 6.84 6.94 12.42
N CYS A 97 5.61 6.87 12.95
CA CYS A 97 5.27 7.30 14.31
C CYS A 97 4.07 6.48 14.83
N ASP A 98 3.67 6.68 16.09
CA ASP A 98 2.55 5.93 16.67
C ASP A 98 1.19 6.14 15.96
N SER A 99 1.04 7.24 15.20
CA SER A 99 -0.21 7.62 14.55
C SER A 99 -0.32 7.14 13.11
N PHE A 100 0.78 7.12 12.34
CA PHE A 100 0.77 6.71 10.94
C PHE A 100 2.17 6.36 10.43
N THR A 101 2.21 5.58 9.36
CA THR A 101 3.41 5.25 8.59
C THR A 101 3.25 5.73 7.16
N MET A 102 4.31 6.29 6.57
CA MET A 102 4.41 6.59 5.14
C MET A 102 5.56 5.77 4.56
N CYS A 103 5.29 4.96 3.55
CA CYS A 103 6.29 4.09 2.93
C CYS A 103 6.05 3.93 1.44
N ILE A 104 7.09 3.47 0.72
CA ILE A 104 7.00 3.12 -0.68
C ILE A 104 7.41 1.67 -0.87
N PHE A 105 6.62 0.93 -1.66
CA PHE A 105 7.01 -0.36 -2.20
C PHE A 105 7.37 -0.19 -3.67
N CYS A 106 8.62 -0.46 -4.04
CA CYS A 106 9.06 -0.56 -5.44
C CYS A 106 9.08 -2.02 -5.86
N PHE A 107 8.25 -2.36 -6.83
CA PHE A 107 8.02 -3.71 -7.31
C PHE A 107 8.76 -3.95 -8.62
N PRO A 108 9.63 -4.96 -8.70
CA PRO A 108 10.02 -5.56 -9.96
C PRO A 108 8.83 -6.23 -10.65
N THR A 109 8.88 -6.38 -11.97
CA THR A 109 7.86 -7.12 -12.74
C THR A 109 7.63 -8.51 -12.13
N SER A 110 6.36 -8.91 -12.04
CA SER A 110 5.91 -10.20 -11.49
C SER A 110 6.13 -10.40 -9.99
N SER A 111 6.70 -9.42 -9.27
CA SER A 111 6.76 -9.51 -7.81
C SER A 111 5.38 -9.36 -7.18
N VAL A 112 5.19 -10.01 -6.02
CA VAL A 112 3.90 -10.13 -5.35
C VAL A 112 4.03 -9.72 -3.88
N ILE A 113 3.11 -8.88 -3.41
CA ILE A 113 2.78 -8.83 -1.98
C ILE A 113 1.56 -9.76 -1.80
N PRO A 114 1.72 -10.89 -1.09
CA PRO A 114 0.65 -11.88 -0.91
C PRO A 114 -0.58 -11.28 -0.25
N LEU A 115 -1.70 -11.99 -0.34
CA LEU A 115 -2.96 -11.56 0.27
C LEU A 115 -2.78 -11.38 1.78
N HIS A 116 -3.04 -10.17 2.26
CA HIS A 116 -2.87 -9.79 3.66
C HIS A 116 -3.94 -8.80 4.12
N ASP A 117 -4.12 -8.64 5.43
CA ASP A 117 -5.08 -7.72 6.02
C ASP A 117 -4.47 -6.48 6.67
N HIS A 118 -5.34 -5.51 6.97
CA HIS A 118 -5.02 -4.24 7.61
C HIS A 118 -5.95 -4.01 8.82
N PRO A 119 -5.80 -4.78 9.91
CA PRO A 119 -6.78 -4.87 10.99
C PRO A 119 -6.95 -3.53 11.73
N GLY A 120 -8.14 -2.93 11.61
CA GLY A 120 -8.45 -1.66 12.29
C GLY A 120 -7.80 -0.44 11.64
N MET A 121 -7.27 -0.57 10.43
CA MET A 121 -6.49 0.47 9.77
C MET A 121 -7.26 1.07 8.58
N THR A 122 -7.01 2.35 8.31
CA THR A 122 -7.32 3.01 7.04
C THR A 122 -6.01 3.17 6.29
N VAL A 123 -5.96 2.75 5.04
CA VAL A 123 -4.75 2.86 4.20
C VAL A 123 -5.05 3.60 2.91
N PHE A 124 -4.20 4.58 2.59
CA PHE A 124 -4.22 5.31 1.34
C PHE A 124 -3.08 4.81 0.47
N SER A 125 -3.39 4.40 -0.75
CA SER A 125 -2.43 3.83 -1.70
C SER A 125 -2.44 4.59 -3.01
N LYS A 126 -1.27 5.07 -3.44
CA LYS A 126 -1.08 5.82 -4.68
C LYS A 126 -0.02 5.15 -5.55
N LEU A 127 -0.43 4.65 -6.73
CA LEU A 127 0.49 4.15 -7.74
C LEU A 127 1.19 5.33 -8.42
N LEU A 128 2.50 5.44 -8.20
CA LEU A 128 3.30 6.57 -8.66
C LEU A 128 3.72 6.43 -10.13
N TYR A 129 4.04 5.21 -10.57
CA TYR A 129 4.34 4.86 -11.96
C TYR A 129 4.08 3.36 -12.20
N GLY A 130 4.06 2.96 -13.47
CA GLY A 130 3.91 1.56 -13.88
C GLY A 130 2.49 1.01 -13.73
N SER A 131 2.38 -0.31 -13.60
CA SER A 131 1.09 -1.00 -13.52
C SER A 131 1.13 -2.18 -12.54
N LEU A 132 0.02 -2.34 -11.82
CA LEU A 132 -0.13 -3.26 -10.70
C LEU A 132 -1.52 -3.89 -10.75
N HIS A 133 -1.60 -5.21 -10.74
CA HIS A 133 -2.85 -5.92 -10.51
C HIS A 133 -3.17 -5.92 -9.02
N VAL A 134 -4.39 -5.51 -8.68
CA VAL A 134 -4.91 -5.50 -7.32
C VAL A 134 -6.12 -6.42 -7.26
N LYS A 135 -6.05 -7.39 -6.35
CA LYS A 135 -7.19 -8.22 -5.96
C LYS A 135 -7.45 -7.98 -4.48
N ALA A 136 -8.67 -7.58 -4.14
CA ALA A 136 -9.03 -7.20 -2.79
C ALA A 136 -10.41 -7.69 -2.39
N TYR A 137 -10.58 -7.94 -1.10
CA TYR A 137 -11.75 -8.50 -0.47
C TYR A 137 -12.11 -7.76 0.81
N ASP A 138 -13.39 -7.82 1.17
CA ASP A 138 -13.88 -7.48 2.49
C ASP A 138 -14.57 -8.69 3.12
N TRP A 139 -14.46 -8.84 4.44
CA TRP A 139 -15.10 -9.94 5.14
C TRP A 139 -16.63 -9.91 4.99
N VAL A 140 -17.25 -11.08 4.76
CA VAL A 140 -18.71 -11.19 4.84
C VAL A 140 -19.13 -11.06 6.31
N GLU A 141 -20.13 -10.21 6.55
CA GLU A 141 -20.72 -9.99 7.86
C GLU A 141 -22.22 -10.38 7.84
N PRO A 142 -22.72 -11.14 8.84
CA PRO A 142 -21.98 -11.71 9.96
C PRO A 142 -20.94 -12.77 9.53
N PRO A 143 -19.92 -13.07 10.36
CA PRO A 143 -18.81 -13.92 9.96
C PRO A 143 -19.27 -15.32 9.57
N CYS A 144 -18.97 -15.73 8.34
CA CYS A 144 -19.23 -17.07 7.84
C CYS A 144 -17.92 -17.86 7.85
N ILE A 145 -17.80 -18.85 8.75
CA ILE A 145 -16.56 -19.61 8.98
C ILE A 145 -16.86 -21.09 8.80
N VAL A 146 -15.95 -21.79 8.10
CA VAL A 146 -15.96 -23.25 8.01
C VAL A 146 -14.73 -23.78 8.73
N GLU A 147 -14.98 -24.64 9.72
CA GLU A 147 -13.96 -25.39 10.43
C GLU A 147 -14.03 -26.85 9.97
N ASN A 148 -13.01 -27.32 9.25
CA ASN A 148 -12.90 -28.74 8.97
C ASN A 148 -12.41 -29.45 10.23
N LYS A 149 -13.17 -30.46 10.67
CA LYS A 149 -12.85 -31.26 11.87
C LYS A 149 -11.70 -32.25 11.65
N GLU A 150 -11.19 -32.34 10.43
CA GLU A 150 -10.07 -33.21 10.10
C GLU A 150 -8.73 -32.56 10.49
N PRO A 151 -7.81 -33.31 11.11
CA PRO A 151 -6.48 -32.80 11.46
C PRO A 151 -5.74 -32.27 10.24
N GLY A 152 -5.33 -31.00 10.27
CA GLY A 152 -4.54 -30.36 9.22
C GLY A 152 -5.31 -29.53 8.19
N CYS A 153 -6.64 -29.47 8.26
CA CYS A 153 -7.39 -28.52 7.45
C CYS A 153 -7.42 -27.12 8.08
N ALA A 154 -7.11 -26.08 7.30
CA ALA A 154 -7.15 -24.71 7.76
C ALA A 154 -8.60 -24.24 8.00
N ARG A 155 -8.80 -23.48 9.08
CA ARG A 155 -10.03 -22.71 9.31
C ARG A 155 -10.14 -21.66 8.20
N VAL A 156 -11.28 -21.62 7.53
CA VAL A 156 -11.53 -20.64 6.45
C VAL A 156 -12.66 -19.68 6.81
N ARG A 157 -12.53 -18.43 6.38
CA ARG A 157 -13.55 -17.39 6.53
C ARG A 157 -13.95 -16.85 5.16
N LEU A 158 -15.24 -16.62 4.97
CA LEU A 158 -15.79 -16.12 3.72
C LEU A 158 -15.54 -14.61 3.57
N ALA A 159 -15.04 -14.22 2.39
CA ALA A 159 -14.89 -12.83 1.99
C ALA A 159 -15.55 -12.58 0.64
N LYS A 160 -15.96 -11.34 0.41
CA LYS A 160 -16.54 -10.87 -0.85
C LYS A 160 -15.50 -10.02 -1.59
N LEU A 161 -15.36 -10.26 -2.88
CA LEU A 161 -14.48 -9.52 -3.78
C LEU A 161 -14.93 -8.06 -3.85
N ALA A 162 -14.02 -7.15 -3.53
CA ALA A 162 -14.21 -5.71 -3.59
C ALA A 162 -13.55 -5.10 -4.83
N VAL A 163 -12.37 -5.61 -5.21
CA VAL A 163 -11.58 -5.12 -6.34
C VAL A 163 -10.90 -6.29 -7.03
N ASP A 164 -10.95 -6.33 -8.36
CA ASP A 164 -10.11 -7.19 -9.19
C ASP A 164 -9.83 -6.47 -10.52
N LYS A 165 -8.72 -5.75 -10.59
CA LYS A 165 -8.36 -4.94 -11.77
C LYS A 165 -6.87 -4.63 -11.82
N VAL A 166 -6.41 -4.26 -13.02
CA VAL A 166 -5.10 -3.63 -13.22
C VAL A 166 -5.22 -2.12 -13.02
N LEU A 167 -4.41 -1.57 -12.13
CA LEU A 167 -4.15 -0.14 -12.00
C LEU A 167 -2.96 0.23 -12.86
N THR A 168 -3.06 1.33 -13.61
CA THR A 168 -1.96 1.88 -14.43
C THR A 168 -1.82 3.36 -14.13
N ALA A 169 -0.61 3.81 -13.81
CA ALA A 169 -0.33 5.22 -13.58
C ALA A 169 -0.44 6.03 -14.89
N PRO A 170 -0.94 7.29 -14.86
CA PRO A 170 -1.48 7.97 -13.68
C PRO A 170 -2.87 7.45 -13.31
N CYS A 171 -3.09 7.16 -12.02
CA CYS A 171 -4.40 6.80 -11.47
C CYS A 171 -4.71 7.58 -10.20
N GLU A 172 -5.97 7.61 -9.77
CA GLU A 172 -6.37 8.21 -8.49
C GLU A 172 -5.87 7.37 -7.29
N THR A 173 -5.83 8.00 -6.12
CA THR A 173 -5.52 7.35 -4.84
C THR A 173 -6.63 6.37 -4.47
N SER A 174 -6.25 5.13 -4.15
CA SER A 174 -7.16 4.14 -3.58
C SER A 174 -7.17 4.25 -2.06
N VAL A 175 -8.31 3.98 -1.44
CA VAL A 175 -8.46 4.02 0.03
C VAL A 175 -9.19 2.77 0.48
N LEU A 176 -8.61 2.07 1.45
CA LEU A 176 -9.30 1.02 2.20
C LEU A 176 -9.57 1.49 3.63
N TYR A 177 -10.58 0.89 4.24
CA TYR A 177 -11.02 1.14 5.61
C TYR A 177 -11.00 -0.17 6.40
N PRO A 178 -11.23 -0.13 7.73
CA PRO A 178 -11.17 -1.33 8.57
C PRO A 178 -12.11 -2.47 8.18
N LYS A 179 -13.19 -2.20 7.43
CA LYS A 179 -14.22 -3.20 7.06
C LYS A 179 -14.76 -3.04 5.63
N GLU A 180 -14.21 -2.12 4.85
CA GLU A 180 -14.70 -1.81 3.50
C GLU A 180 -13.58 -1.28 2.61
N GLY A 181 -13.75 -1.40 1.30
CA GLY A 181 -12.79 -0.90 0.31
C GLY A 181 -11.66 -1.89 0.00
N GLY A 182 -11.79 -3.15 0.41
CA GLY A 182 -10.79 -4.18 0.19
C GLY A 182 -9.72 -4.21 1.27
N ASN A 183 -10.13 -4.36 2.54
CA ASN A 183 -9.20 -4.43 3.68
C ASN A 183 -8.20 -5.58 3.55
N LEU A 184 -8.60 -6.67 2.89
CA LEU A 184 -7.72 -7.76 2.52
C LEU A 184 -7.32 -7.59 1.06
N HIS A 185 -6.03 -7.48 0.76
CA HIS A 185 -5.60 -7.35 -0.64
C HIS A 185 -4.28 -8.04 -0.93
N CYS A 186 -4.07 -8.33 -2.22
CA CYS A 186 -2.77 -8.67 -2.76
C CYS A 186 -2.41 -7.75 -3.93
N PHE A 187 -1.12 -7.62 -4.16
CA PHE A 187 -0.57 -6.84 -5.26
C PHE A 187 0.32 -7.72 -6.12
N THR A 188 0.12 -7.68 -7.43
CA THR A 188 0.95 -8.38 -8.41
C THR A 188 1.43 -7.41 -9.48
N ALA A 189 2.73 -7.16 -9.54
CA ALA A 189 3.29 -6.17 -10.44
C ALA A 189 3.23 -6.64 -11.91
N VAL A 190 2.56 -5.85 -12.75
CA VAL A 190 2.44 -6.13 -14.20
C VAL A 190 3.66 -5.57 -14.94
N THR A 191 4.14 -4.41 -14.52
CA THR A 191 5.41 -3.79 -14.95
C THR A 191 6.20 -3.40 -13.71
N PRO A 192 7.46 -2.93 -13.82
CA PRO A 192 8.09 -2.23 -12.72
C PRO A 192 7.20 -1.07 -12.30
N CYS A 193 6.94 -0.95 -11.00
CA CYS A 193 6.03 0.06 -10.46
C CYS A 193 6.41 0.45 -9.04
N ALA A 194 5.88 1.58 -8.57
CA ALA A 194 6.02 2.01 -7.18
C ALA A 194 4.68 2.43 -6.59
N MET A 195 4.36 1.88 -5.42
CA MET A 195 3.17 2.24 -4.64
C MET A 195 3.60 3.03 -3.40
N LEU A 196 3.03 4.22 -3.22
CA LEU A 196 3.15 5.00 -1.99
C LEU A 196 1.95 4.68 -1.09
N ASP A 197 2.22 4.18 0.11
CA ASP A 197 1.21 3.88 1.12
C ASP A 197 1.30 4.81 2.33
N ILE A 198 0.14 5.20 2.85
CA ILE A 198 -0.02 5.86 4.15
C ILE A 198 -0.98 5.02 5.00
N LEU A 199 -0.47 4.44 6.08
CA LEU A 199 -1.22 3.54 6.97
C LEU A 199 -1.53 4.25 8.28
N SER A 200 -2.79 4.22 8.73
CA SER A 200 -3.20 4.82 10.00
C SER A 200 -4.25 3.97 10.74
N PRO A 201 -4.01 3.60 12.01
CA PRO A 201 -2.70 3.58 12.67
C PRO A 201 -1.76 2.57 11.99
N PRO A 202 -0.46 2.54 12.32
CA PRO A 202 0.44 1.49 11.85
C PRO A 202 0.07 0.11 12.41
N TYR A 203 0.63 -0.92 11.77
CA TYR A 203 0.70 -2.26 12.35
C TYR A 203 1.38 -2.20 13.73
N ARG A 204 0.86 -2.99 14.66
CA ARG A 204 1.39 -3.11 16.03
C ARG A 204 0.85 -4.38 16.68
N GLU A 205 1.71 -5.39 16.81
CA GLU A 205 1.29 -6.73 17.28
C GLU A 205 0.73 -6.71 18.70
N ASP A 206 1.34 -5.96 19.61
CA ASP A 206 0.93 -5.83 21.02
C ASP A 206 -0.48 -5.25 21.18
N ALA A 207 -0.93 -4.47 20.20
CA ALA A 207 -2.25 -3.87 20.12
C ALA A 207 -3.21 -4.67 19.23
N GLY A 208 -2.86 -5.90 18.87
CA GLY A 208 -3.68 -6.80 18.06
C GLY A 208 -3.72 -6.45 16.57
N ARG A 209 -2.83 -5.58 16.10
CA ARG A 209 -2.72 -5.18 14.69
C ARG A 209 -1.52 -5.84 14.03
N LYS A 210 -1.48 -7.17 14.03
CA LYS A 210 -0.50 -7.94 13.25
C LYS A 210 -0.95 -7.99 11.78
N CYS A 211 0.00 -7.96 10.85
CA CYS A 211 -0.30 -8.28 9.46
C CYS A 211 -0.49 -9.80 9.35
N THR A 212 -1.67 -10.22 8.89
CA THR A 212 -2.00 -11.64 8.71
C THR A 212 -2.05 -11.95 7.22
N TYR A 213 -1.43 -13.05 6.80
CA TYR A 213 -1.44 -13.50 5.42
C TYR A 213 -2.50 -14.56 5.20
N TYR A 214 -3.03 -14.61 3.98
CA TYR A 214 -4.11 -15.52 3.61
C TYR A 214 -3.85 -16.21 2.27
N HIS A 215 -4.44 -17.39 2.11
CA HIS A 215 -4.63 -18.04 0.82
C HIS A 215 -6.12 -18.04 0.48
N ASP A 216 -6.49 -17.58 -0.73
CA ASP A 216 -7.87 -17.58 -1.20
C ASP A 216 -8.19 -18.84 -2.00
N TYR A 217 -9.36 -19.42 -1.72
CA TYR A 217 -9.93 -20.54 -2.44
C TYR A 217 -11.24 -20.12 -3.11
N PRO A 218 -11.59 -20.67 -4.28
CA PRO A 218 -12.90 -20.45 -4.89
C PRO A 218 -14.04 -20.79 -3.91
N TYR A 219 -15.16 -20.06 -3.99
CA TYR A 219 -16.34 -20.34 -3.16
C TYR A 219 -16.79 -21.81 -3.20
N SER A 220 -16.72 -22.44 -4.39
CA SER A 220 -17.09 -23.83 -4.63
C SER A 220 -16.19 -24.87 -3.94
N ALA A 221 -15.00 -24.48 -3.46
CA ALA A 221 -14.07 -25.39 -2.79
C ALA A 221 -14.63 -25.95 -1.47
N PHE A 222 -15.55 -25.22 -0.82
CA PHE A 222 -16.15 -25.61 0.45
C PHE A 222 -17.68 -25.68 0.32
N GLY A 223 -18.18 -26.75 -0.31
CA GLY A 223 -19.59 -26.97 -0.62
C GLY A 223 -20.56 -27.11 0.57
N ASN A 224 -20.06 -27.01 1.80
CA ASN A 224 -20.85 -27.02 3.04
C ASN A 224 -21.04 -25.61 3.66
N GLY A 225 -20.55 -24.55 3.00
CA GLY A 225 -20.75 -23.18 3.44
C GLY A 225 -22.20 -22.69 3.28
N PRO A 226 -22.55 -21.52 3.86
CA PRO A 226 -23.88 -20.93 3.70
C PRO A 226 -24.15 -20.68 2.22
N LYS A 227 -25.27 -21.20 1.71
CA LYS A 227 -25.68 -20.98 0.32
C LYS A 227 -25.98 -19.50 0.10
N ILE A 228 -25.08 -18.82 -0.59
CA ILE A 228 -25.35 -17.48 -1.11
C ILE A 228 -26.28 -17.64 -2.32
N CYS A 229 -27.55 -17.24 -2.15
CA CYS A 229 -28.58 -17.35 -3.19
C CYS A 229 -28.64 -16.12 -4.11
N ASP A 230 -27.56 -15.33 -4.21
CA ASP A 230 -27.52 -14.12 -5.05
C ASP A 230 -27.04 -14.41 -6.49
N GLY A 231 -26.61 -15.65 -6.76
CA GLY A 231 -26.13 -16.07 -8.08
C GLY A 231 -24.77 -15.49 -8.48
N LYS A 232 -24.03 -14.91 -7.53
CA LYS A 232 -22.72 -14.25 -7.73
C LYS A 232 -21.61 -14.99 -6.98
N GLU A 233 -21.60 -16.31 -7.07
CA GLU A 233 -20.62 -17.15 -6.35
C GLU A 233 -19.17 -16.79 -6.70
N GLU A 234 -18.93 -16.31 -7.91
CA GLU A 234 -17.66 -15.79 -8.41
C GLU A 234 -17.16 -14.53 -7.67
N GLU A 235 -18.05 -13.80 -7.01
CA GLU A 235 -17.69 -12.64 -6.17
C GLU A 235 -17.28 -13.04 -4.76
N TYR A 236 -17.22 -14.33 -4.43
CA TYR A 236 -16.88 -14.80 -3.08
C TYR A 236 -15.67 -15.75 -3.09
N ALA A 237 -14.90 -15.69 -2.02
CA ALA A 237 -13.76 -16.56 -1.80
C ALA A 237 -13.65 -16.97 -0.33
N TRP A 238 -13.11 -18.17 -0.09
CA TRP A 238 -12.75 -18.66 1.24
C TRP A 238 -11.29 -18.34 1.52
N LEU A 239 -11.01 -17.63 2.61
CA LEU A 239 -9.64 -17.26 2.97
C LEU A 239 -9.18 -18.09 4.17
N ALA A 240 -8.05 -18.77 4.02
CA ALA A 240 -7.34 -19.47 5.09
C ALA A 240 -6.15 -18.62 5.56
N GLU A 241 -5.99 -18.42 6.87
CA GLU A 241 -4.76 -17.83 7.42
C GLU A 241 -3.58 -18.76 7.14
N ILE A 242 -2.45 -18.18 6.72
CA ILE A 242 -1.18 -18.87 6.46
C ILE A 242 -0.05 -18.18 7.22
N GLU A 243 1.04 -18.91 7.45
CA GLU A 243 2.29 -18.28 7.90
C GLU A 243 2.82 -17.33 6.83
N THR A 244 3.69 -16.39 7.25
CA THR A 244 4.36 -15.47 6.31
C THR A 244 5.00 -16.28 5.17
N PRO A 245 4.61 -16.02 3.90
CA PRO A 245 5.12 -16.80 2.78
C PRO A 245 6.64 -16.74 2.69
N SER A 246 7.30 -17.90 2.57
CA SER A 246 8.76 -18.00 2.58
C SER A 246 9.43 -17.31 1.41
N ASP A 247 8.69 -17.09 0.33
CA ASP A 247 9.09 -16.41 -0.90
C ASP A 247 8.86 -14.88 -0.85
N LEU A 248 8.21 -14.37 0.20
CA LEU A 248 8.10 -12.94 0.43
C LEU A 248 9.45 -12.37 0.90
N HIS A 249 10.25 -11.93 -0.07
CA HIS A 249 11.52 -11.28 0.18
C HIS A 249 11.44 -9.79 -0.15
N MET A 250 11.53 -8.96 0.89
CA MET A 250 11.69 -7.52 0.77
C MET A 250 13.09 -7.10 1.17
N ARG A 251 13.67 -6.14 0.46
CA ARG A 251 14.91 -5.46 0.85
C ARG A 251 14.63 -4.03 1.29
N GLN A 252 15.40 -3.54 2.26
CA GLN A 252 15.33 -2.14 2.66
C GLN A 252 15.99 -1.24 1.61
N GLY A 253 15.29 -0.19 1.18
CA GLY A 253 15.82 0.91 0.40
C GLY A 253 16.02 2.17 1.25
N ALA A 254 16.87 3.08 0.76
CA ALA A 254 17.10 4.38 1.39
C ALA A 254 16.22 5.45 0.74
N TYR A 255 15.54 6.25 1.55
CA TYR A 255 14.78 7.39 1.06
C TYR A 255 15.72 8.48 0.53
N SER A 256 15.50 8.90 -0.71
CA SER A 256 16.31 9.91 -1.42
C SER A 256 15.52 11.17 -1.80
N GLY A 257 14.28 11.30 -1.31
CA GLY A 257 13.44 12.47 -1.57
C GLY A 257 13.73 13.65 -0.62
N PRO A 258 12.93 14.74 -0.74
CA PRO A 258 13.04 15.89 0.15
C PRO A 258 12.84 15.50 1.63
N ALA A 259 13.71 15.97 2.51
CA ALA A 259 13.61 15.68 3.94
C ALA A 259 12.31 16.22 4.56
N ILE A 260 11.73 15.43 5.47
CA ILE A 260 10.60 15.84 6.32
C ILE A 260 11.14 16.51 7.57
N LYS A 261 10.54 17.65 7.93
CA LYS A 261 10.70 18.33 9.21
C LYS A 261 9.60 17.83 10.15
N THR A 262 9.99 17.06 11.15
CA THR A 262 9.13 16.50 12.20
C THR A 262 9.00 17.41 13.40
#